data_AF-A0A1I7Z3F3-F1
#
_entry.id   AF-A0A1I7Z3F3-F1
#
_cell.length_a   1.000
_cell.length_b   1.000
_cell.length_c   1.000
_cell.angle_alpha   90.00
_cell.angle_beta   90.00
_cell.angle_gamma   90.00
#
_symmetry.space_group_name_H-M   'P 1'
#
loop_
_entity.id
_entity.type
_entity.pdbx_description
1 polymer ?
#
loop_
_entity_poly.entity_id
_entity_poly.type
_entity_poly.pdbx_seq_one_letter_code
_entity_poly.pdbx_strand_id
1 'polypeptide(L)' 'MCVQVCPTGIDIRDGLQIECIGCAACIDACDTIMDKMEYPRGLISYTTEHNLSGQKTHMLRPRLIGYFVV' A
#
# COMPACT_ATOMS: atom_id res chain seq x y z
N MET A 1 -3.84 -10.45 13.93
CA MET A 1 -3.72 -9.14 14.61
C MET A 1 -3.78 -7.98 13.62
N CYS A 2 -3.12 -8.05 12.46
CA CYS A 2 -3.14 -6.98 11.43
C CYS A 2 -4.54 -6.65 10.88
N VAL A 3 -5.42 -7.64 10.73
CA VAL A 3 -6.81 -7.43 10.25
C VAL A 3 -7.71 -6.71 11.28
N GLN A 4 -7.36 -6.76 12.57
CA GLN A 4 -8.23 -6.29 13.65
C GLN A 4 -8.10 -4.78 13.91
N VAL A 5 -7.06 -4.13 13.35
CA VAL A 5 -6.81 -2.69 13.55
C VAL A 5 -7.46 -1.83 12.47
N CYS A 6 -8.09 -2.43 11.46
CA CYS A 6 -8.71 -1.68 10.39
C CYS A 6 -9.97 -0.96 10.91
N PRO A 7 -10.03 0.39 10.87
CA PRO A 7 -11.17 1.15 11.39
C PRO A 7 -12.43 1.00 10.53
N THR A 8 -12.29 0.56 9.28
CA THR A 8 -13.41 0.36 8.35
C THR A 8 -13.95 -1.07 8.37
N GLY A 9 -13.29 -2.00 9.09
CA GLY A 9 -13.73 -3.38 9.22
C GLY A 9 -13.52 -4.26 7.99
N ILE A 10 -12.72 -3.83 7.01
CA ILE A 10 -12.39 -4.64 5.84
C ILE A 10 -11.35 -5.72 6.17
N ASP A 11 -11.44 -6.87 5.48
CA ASP A 11 -10.39 -7.88 5.54
C ASP A 11 -9.30 -7.57 4.53
N ILE A 12 -8.22 -6.96 4.98
CA ILE A 12 -7.07 -6.56 4.15
C ILE A 12 -6.37 -7.73 3.43
N ARG A 13 -6.71 -8.99 3.74
CA ARG A 13 -6.17 -10.18 3.06
C ARG A 13 -6.82 -10.44 1.71
N ASP A 14 -8.02 -9.91 1.48
CA ASP A 14 -8.74 -10.03 0.21
C ASP A 14 -8.15 -9.13 -0.90
N GLY A 15 -7.10 -8.38 -0.57
CA GLY A 15 -6.38 -7.53 -1.50
C GLY A 15 -6.89 -6.09 -1.48
N LEU A 16 -6.73 -5.40 -2.62
CA LEU A 16 -7.11 -4.00 -2.74
C LEU A 16 -8.64 -3.87 -2.77
N GLN A 17 -9.15 -3.02 -1.89
CA GLN A 17 -10.58 -2.79 -1.67
C GLN A 17 -10.88 -1.30 -1.72
N ILE A 18 -12.04 -0.90 -2.26
CA ILE A 18 -12.44 0.51 -2.43
C ILE A 18 -12.74 1.18 -1.09
N GLU A 19 -13.08 0.37 -0.09
CA GLU A 19 -13.38 0.76 1.28
C GLU A 19 -12.13 1.16 2.08
N CYS A 20 -10.94 0.91 1.54
CA CYS A 20 -9.69 1.30 2.19
C CYS A 20 -9.52 2.83 2.17
N ILE A 21 -9.47 3.44 3.36
CA ILE A 21 -9.32 4.89 3.51
C ILE A 21 -7.86 5.38 3.58
N GLY A 22 -6.88 4.50 3.42
CA GLY A 22 -5.47 4.89 3.43
C GLY A 22 -4.95 5.41 4.79
N CYS A 23 -5.39 4.82 5.91
CA CYS A 23 -4.98 5.23 7.26
C CYS A 23 -3.69 4.57 7.80
N ALA A 24 -3.12 3.59 7.10
CA ALA A 24 -1.89 2.86 7.41
C ALA A 24 -1.88 2.02 8.70
N ALA A 25 -2.94 2.03 9.51
CA ALA A 25 -2.99 1.30 10.78
C ALA A 25 -2.62 -0.19 10.66
N CYS A 26 -3.07 -0.86 9.59
CA CYS A 26 -2.75 -2.26 9.34
C CYS A 26 -1.27 -2.51 8.98
N ILE A 27 -0.61 -1.55 8.32
CA ILE A 27 0.81 -1.63 7.96
C ILE A 27 1.63 -1.56 9.24
N ASP A 28 1.39 -0.54 10.08
CA ASP A 28 2.14 -0.33 11.33
C ASP A 28 2.01 -1.51 12.29
N ALA A 29 0.77 -2.01 12.45
CA ALA A 29 0.51 -3.17 13.30
C ALA A 29 1.17 -4.44 12.76
N CYS A 30 1.21 -4.61 11.45
CA CYS A 30 1.86 -5.75 10.81
C CYS A 30 3.38 -5.68 10.95
N ASP A 31 3.99 -4.54 10.66
CA ASP A 31 5.44 -4.34 10.75
C ASP A 31 5.95 -4.54 12.18
N THR A 32 5.18 -4.12 13.20
CA THR A 32 5.51 -4.38 14.61
C THR A 32 5.60 -5.89 14.91
N ILE A 33 4.80 -6.73 14.25
CA ILE A 33 4.86 -8.19 14.39
C ILE A 33 6.04 -8.74 13.60
N MET A 34 6.27 -8.25 12.38
CA MET A 34 7.43 -8.65 11.56
C MET A 34 8.74 -8.40 12.31
N ASP A 35 8.86 -7.24 12.98
CA ASP A 35 10.03 -6.90 13.79
C ASP A 35 10.26 -7.87 14.95
N LYS A 36 9.19 -8.26 15.65
CA LYS A 36 9.27 -9.22 16.78
C LYS A 36 9.65 -10.62 16.33
N MET A 37 9.34 -10.98 15.09
CA MET A 37 9.63 -12.27 14.48
C MET A 37 10.95 -12.27 13.70
N GLU A 38 11.68 -11.14 13.67
CA GLU A 38 12.89 -10.94 12.87
C GLU A 38 12.68 -11.20 11.36
N TYR A 39 11.48 -10.86 10.86
CA TYR A 39 11.13 -10.99 9.45
C TYR A 39 11.23 -9.64 8.71
N PRO A 40 11.46 -9.65 7.39
CA PRO A 40 11.44 -8.42 6.59
C PRO A 40 10.09 -7.70 6.68
N ARG A 41 10.12 -6.39 6.90
CA ARG A 41 8.93 -5.52 6.87
C ARG A 41 8.29 -5.44 5.49
N GLY A 42 7.09 -4.87 5.43
CA GLY A 42 6.40 -4.61 4.17
C GLY A 42 5.57 -5.78 3.67
N LEU A 43 5.12 -6.66 4.58
CA LEU A 43 4.11 -7.67 4.26
C LEU A 43 2.81 -7.02 3.74
N ILE A 44 2.52 -5.81 4.21
CA ILE A 44 1.39 -4.97 3.75
C ILE A 44 1.96 -3.61 3.36
N SER A 45 1.54 -3.05 2.23
CA SER A 45 2.02 -1.76 1.74
C SER A 45 0.98 -1.06 0.89
N TYR A 46 1.14 0.26 0.71
CA TYR A 46 0.41 0.99 -0.30
C TYR A 46 0.94 0.64 -1.68
N THR A 47 0.06 0.06 -2.47
CA THR A 47 0.34 -0.31 -3.84
C THR A 47 -0.89 -0.06 -4.69
N THR A 48 -0.74 -0.26 -5.98
CA THR A 48 -1.83 -0.14 -6.96
C THR A 48 -2.01 -1.47 -7.67
N GLU A 49 -3.18 -1.70 -8.24
CA GLU A 49 -3.41 -2.89 -9.09
C GLU A 49 -2.41 -2.95 -10.26
N HIS A 50 -2.00 -1.78 -10.77
CA HIS A 50 -0.96 -1.67 -11.81
C HIS A 50 0.38 -2.27 -11.34
N ASN A 51 0.83 -1.91 -10.13
CA ASN A 51 2.07 -2.45 -9.57
C ASN A 51 1.92 -3.92 -9.17
N LEU A 52 0.76 -4.33 -8.62
CA LEU A 52 0.47 -5.73 -8.27
C LEU A 52 0.42 -6.65 -9.50
N SER A 53 -0.06 -6.15 -10.63
CA SER A 53 -0.05 -6.87 -11.92
C SER A 53 1.33 -6.89 -12.60
N GLY A 54 2.39 -6.41 -11.91
CA GLY A 54 3.77 -6.44 -12.40
C GLY A 54 4.05 -5.43 -13.51
N GLN A 55 3.15 -4.49 -13.76
CA GLN A 55 3.32 -3.49 -14.81
C GLN A 55 4.31 -2.42 -14.35
N LYS A 56 5.14 -1.94 -15.29
CA LYS A 56 6.13 -0.89 -15.01
C LYS A 56 5.45 0.47 -14.95
N THR A 57 5.73 1.25 -13.91
CA THR A 57 5.28 2.64 -13.80
C THR A 57 6.25 3.56 -14.55
N HIS A 58 5.76 4.30 -15.56
CA HIS A 58 6.58 5.25 -16.31
C HIS A 58 6.68 6.58 -15.56
N MET A 59 7.88 6.89 -15.05
CA MET A 59 8.14 8.09 -14.23
C MET A 59 8.25 9.36 -15.08
N LEU A 60 8.83 9.28 -16.28
CA LEU A 60 9.00 10.41 -17.20
C LEU A 60 7.75 10.57 -18.08
N ARG A 61 6.77 11.35 -17.64
CA ARG A 61 5.57 11.64 -18.44
C ARG A 61 5.75 13.00 -19.14
N PRO A 62 5.64 13.10 -20.48
CA PRO A 62 5.77 14.37 -21.21
C PRO A 62 4.85 15.49 -20.69
N ARG A 63 3.67 15.14 -20.17
CA ARG A 63 2.75 16.08 -19.52
C ARG A 63 3.36 16.77 -18.30
N LEU A 64 4.22 16.10 -17.51
CA LEU A 64 4.90 16.70 -16.36
C LEU A 64 5.88 17.80 -16.79
N ILE A 65 6.57 17.61 -17.94
CA ILE A 65 7.41 18.65 -18.53
C ILE A 65 6.54 19.83 -18.96
N GLY A 66 5.38 19.57 -19.58
CA GLY A 66 4.42 20.59 -19.96
C GLY A 66 3.92 21.44 -18.77
N TYR A 67 3.59 20.82 -17.63
CA TYR A 67 3.19 21.53 -16.41
C TYR A 67 4.35 22.26 -15.71
N PHE A 68 5.61 21.88 -15.96
CA PHE A 68 6.77 22.52 -15.36
C PHE A 68 7.25 23.74 -16.15
N VAL A 69 7.07 23.72 -17.47
CA VAL A 69 7.53 24.78 -18.38
C VAL A 69 6.49 25.90 -18.56
N VAL A 70 5.21 25.62 -18.31
CA VAL A 70 4.09 26.59 -18.30
C VAL A 70 3.86 27.09 -16.88
#